data_AF-A0A7H9EL81-F1
#
_entry.id   AF-A0A7H9EL81-F1
#
_cell.length_a   1.000
_cell.length_b   1.000
_cell.length_c   1.000
_cell.angle_alpha   90.00
_cell.angle_beta   90.00
_cell.angle_gamma   90.00
#
_symmetry.space_group_name_H-M   'P 1'
#
loop_
_entity.id
_entity.type
_entity.pdbx_description
1 polymer ?
#
loop_
_entity_poly.entity_id
_entity_poly.type
_entity_poly.pdbx_seq_one_letter_code
_entity_poly.pdbx_strand_id
1 'polypeptide(L)'
;MLKIRQINAENRWISVCKPTIKEQHELVTKYHVSDEMLEYAIDPYEKARVETDEKRGITLLIFDVYVPTDEIPAPQTAPIGIMLTEKDLLVFTNEETMFVNQMAEQTLEAVELEYGNKLDFALMLMYRLSVEYLEPLHMIDVKRQRLQNKILQRTGRRVINESMEIDTNLVYILTSLRGNVSLLMEFDRIYGHSMTDQQADYLDDIIVEAQQGLEMAQMTSEVVERVSDAYGKVLDSDLNQTMKVLTVFSIVLSIPTIVSGFYGENVHHLPFADSPYAWQITVGIAVLLMIVTLVIVLNRRWYH
;
A
#
# COMPACT_ATOMS: atom_id res chain seq x y z
N MET A 1 20.86 24.08 6.60
CA MET A 1 22.33 23.92 6.70
C MET A 1 22.85 23.37 5.39
N LEU A 2 23.69 24.12 4.70
CA LEU A 2 24.36 23.68 3.47
C LEU A 2 25.64 22.88 3.79
N LYS A 3 25.77 21.67 3.24
CA LYS A 3 27.04 20.91 3.24
C LYS A 3 27.58 20.82 1.82
N ILE A 4 28.89 21.00 1.64
CA ILE A 4 29.54 21.01 0.33
C ILE A 4 30.65 19.96 0.30
N ARG A 5 30.68 19.14 -0.75
CA ARG A 5 31.76 18.18 -1.06
C ARG A 5 32.15 18.30 -2.53
N GLN A 6 33.40 17.98 -2.85
CA GLN A 6 33.86 17.90 -4.24
C GLN A 6 33.55 16.52 -4.81
N ILE A 7 33.00 16.48 -6.02
CA ILE A 7 32.86 15.26 -6.83
C ILE A 7 34.14 15.06 -7.64
N ASN A 8 34.57 16.11 -8.33
CA ASN A 8 35.83 16.17 -9.07
C ASN A 8 36.36 17.62 -9.09
N ALA A 9 37.35 17.92 -9.94
CA ALA A 9 37.94 19.26 -10.04
C ALA A 9 36.94 20.37 -10.49
N GLU A 10 35.87 20.00 -11.20
CA GLU A 10 34.92 20.93 -11.82
C GLU A 10 33.52 20.88 -11.19
N ASN A 11 33.17 19.77 -10.52
CA ASN A 11 31.85 19.51 -9.98
C ASN A 11 31.85 19.36 -8.46
N ARG A 12 30.82 19.92 -7.82
CA ARG A 12 30.58 19.80 -6.38
C ARG A 12 29.19 19.27 -6.11
N TRP A 13 29.08 18.51 -5.03
CA TRP A 13 27.81 18.12 -4.43
C TRP A 13 27.48 19.05 -3.27
N ILE A 14 26.24 19.54 -3.25
CA ILE A 14 25.71 20.45 -2.23
C ILE A 14 24.46 19.81 -1.64
N SER A 15 24.54 19.41 -0.37
CA SER A 15 23.37 18.99 0.39
C SER A 15 22.67 20.20 0.98
N VAL A 16 21.37 20.30 0.71
CA VAL A 16 20.48 21.35 1.14
C VAL A 16 19.39 20.73 2.02
N CYS A 17 19.49 20.88 3.33
CA CYS A 17 18.44 20.44 4.26
C CYS A 17 17.70 21.66 4.82
N LYS A 18 16.40 21.75 4.52
CA LYS A 18 15.44 22.78 4.98
C LYS A 18 16.07 24.19 5.00
N PRO A 19 16.36 24.77 3.82
CA PRO A 19 17.15 25.98 3.72
C PRO A 19 16.40 27.19 4.33
N THR A 20 17.11 27.96 5.16
CA THR A 20 16.61 29.23 5.67
C THR A 20 16.46 30.27 4.55
N ILE A 21 15.67 31.32 4.75
CA ILE A 21 15.50 32.41 3.76
C ILE A 21 16.85 32.98 3.29
N LYS A 22 17.85 33.07 4.18
CA LYS A 22 19.20 33.50 3.83
C LYS A 22 19.92 32.50 2.93
N GLU A 23 19.84 31.21 3.25
CA GLU A 23 20.43 30.14 2.43
C GLU A 23 19.72 30.03 1.08
N GLN A 24 18.40 30.22 1.01
CA GLN A 24 17.64 30.29 -0.25
C GLN A 24 18.16 31.41 -1.15
N HIS A 25 18.39 32.60 -0.58
CA HIS A 25 19.00 33.70 -1.34
C HIS A 25 20.42 33.39 -1.81
N GLU A 26 21.22 32.68 -1.01
CA GLU A 26 22.54 32.18 -1.43
C GLU A 26 22.43 31.18 -2.59
N LEU A 27 21.45 30.27 -2.56
CA LEU A 27 21.20 29.29 -3.63
C LEU A 27 20.88 29.98 -4.97
N VAL A 28 20.03 31.00 -4.94
CA VAL A 28 19.65 31.77 -6.14
C VAL A 28 20.83 32.60 -6.67
N THR A 29 21.56 33.30 -5.79
CA THR A 29 22.61 34.24 -6.20
C THR A 29 23.93 33.57 -6.59
N LYS A 30 24.34 32.53 -5.87
CA LYS A 30 25.66 31.90 -6.03
C LYS A 30 25.62 30.66 -6.92
N TYR A 31 24.53 29.89 -6.82
CA TYR A 31 24.36 28.63 -7.54
C TYR A 31 23.41 28.77 -8.73
N HIS A 32 22.96 30.00 -9.02
CA HIS A 32 22.15 30.38 -10.18
C HIS A 32 20.82 29.61 -10.32
N VAL A 33 20.32 29.05 -9.21
CA VAL A 33 19.03 28.37 -9.14
C VAL A 33 17.91 29.39 -9.38
N SER A 34 16.88 29.03 -10.17
CA SER A 34 15.71 29.90 -10.34
C SER A 34 14.80 29.83 -9.10
N ASP A 35 14.12 30.93 -8.77
CA ASP A 35 13.20 30.97 -7.62
C ASP A 35 12.10 29.90 -7.75
N GLU A 36 11.59 29.70 -8.97
CA GLU A 36 10.56 28.70 -9.28
C GLU A 36 11.06 27.26 -9.04
N MET A 37 12.24 26.89 -9.54
CA MET A 37 12.79 25.55 -9.30
C MET A 37 13.17 25.32 -7.85
N LEU A 38 13.58 26.38 -7.14
CA LEU A 38 13.83 26.29 -5.70
C LEU A 38 12.53 26.01 -4.93
N GLU A 39 11.43 26.65 -5.31
CA GLU A 39 10.11 26.44 -4.71
C GLU A 39 9.65 24.99 -4.89
N TYR A 40 9.76 24.44 -6.11
CA TYR A 40 9.49 23.02 -6.37
C TYR A 40 10.41 22.08 -5.57
N ALA A 41 11.70 22.40 -5.48
CA ALA A 41 12.68 21.52 -4.83
C ALA A 41 12.54 21.44 -3.31
N ILE A 42 11.89 22.42 -2.66
CA ILE A 42 11.70 22.45 -1.20
C ILE A 42 10.27 22.09 -0.77
N ASP A 43 9.33 21.92 -1.72
CA ASP A 43 7.95 21.55 -1.43
C ASP A 43 7.87 20.07 -1.00
N PRO A 44 7.47 19.77 0.26
CA PRO A 44 7.36 18.39 0.75
C PRO A 44 6.23 17.58 0.10
N TYR A 45 5.35 18.20 -0.68
CA TYR A 45 4.23 17.53 -1.37
C TYR A 45 4.33 17.58 -2.89
N GLU A 46 5.49 17.94 -3.43
CA GLU A 46 5.72 17.97 -4.86
C GLU A 46 5.66 16.56 -5.47
N LYS A 47 5.24 16.47 -6.73
CA LYS A 47 5.14 15.19 -7.44
C LYS A 47 6.41 14.90 -8.22
N ALA A 48 6.79 13.62 -8.24
CA ALA A 48 7.93 13.19 -9.02
C ALA A 48 7.78 13.55 -10.51
N ARG A 49 8.73 14.33 -11.02
CA ARG A 49 8.83 14.80 -12.41
C ARG A 49 10.23 15.32 -12.75
N VAL A 50 10.50 15.48 -14.04
CA VAL A 50 11.64 16.23 -14.56
C VAL A 50 11.17 17.63 -14.94
N GLU A 51 11.91 18.65 -14.51
CA GLU A 51 11.70 20.04 -14.92
C GLU A 51 13.01 20.62 -15.46
N THR A 52 12.98 21.26 -16.63
CA THR A 52 14.19 21.75 -17.30
C THR A 52 14.05 23.22 -17.68
N ASP A 53 15.02 24.03 -17.26
CA ASP A 53 15.21 25.40 -17.74
C ASP A 53 16.37 25.40 -18.76
N GLU A 54 16.01 25.25 -20.03
CA GLU A 54 16.99 25.23 -21.14
C GLU A 54 17.82 26.51 -21.22
N LYS A 55 17.26 27.66 -20.81
CA LYS A 55 17.97 28.95 -20.90
C LYS A 55 19.09 29.07 -19.87
N ARG A 56 18.92 28.42 -18.73
CA ARG A 56 19.89 28.43 -17.62
C ARG A 56 20.70 27.14 -17.52
N GLY A 57 20.37 26.12 -18.31
CA GLY A 57 21.03 24.81 -18.26
C GLY A 57 20.80 24.10 -16.93
N ILE A 58 19.60 24.23 -16.36
CA ILE A 58 19.24 23.64 -15.07
C ILE A 58 18.22 22.53 -15.31
N THR A 59 18.45 21.40 -14.65
CA THR A 59 17.52 20.27 -14.62
C THR A 59 17.20 19.97 -13.16
N LEU A 60 15.91 19.96 -12.82
CA LEU A 60 15.42 19.54 -11.52
C LEU A 60 14.69 18.20 -11.68
N LEU A 61 15.10 17.22 -10.88
CA LEU A 61 14.44 15.94 -10.73
C LEU A 61 13.79 15.93 -9.36
N ILE A 62 12.47 15.84 -9.31
CA ILE A 62 11.76 15.56 -8.06
C ILE A 62 11.65 14.05 -7.96
N PHE A 63 12.39 13.43 -7.04
CA PHE A 63 12.45 11.98 -6.92
C PHE A 63 11.87 11.54 -5.59
N ASP A 64 10.94 10.59 -5.58
CA ASP A 64 10.36 10.10 -4.33
C ASP A 64 11.24 9.01 -3.71
N VAL A 65 11.46 9.08 -2.40
CA VAL A 65 12.25 8.10 -1.65
C VAL A 65 11.39 7.39 -0.62
N TYR A 66 11.69 6.12 -0.35
CA TYR A 66 11.08 5.39 0.76
C TYR A 66 11.57 5.94 2.09
N VAL A 67 10.65 6.25 3.00
CA VAL A 67 10.97 6.77 4.34
C VAL A 67 10.86 5.62 5.34
N PRO A 68 11.98 5.19 5.98
CA PRO A 68 11.97 4.11 6.95
C PRO A 68 11.36 4.60 8.28
N THR A 69 10.04 4.59 8.38
CA THR A 69 9.31 4.95 9.60
C THR A 69 8.37 3.84 10.06
N ASP A 70 8.42 3.53 11.36
CA ASP A 70 7.51 2.59 12.01
C ASP A 70 6.20 3.24 12.47
N GLU A 71 6.08 4.58 12.34
CA GLU A 71 4.88 5.30 12.75
C GLU A 71 3.75 5.12 11.73
N ILE A 72 2.59 4.68 12.21
CA ILE A 72 1.37 4.54 11.40
C ILE A 72 0.27 5.36 12.08
N PRO A 73 -0.36 6.33 11.38
CA PRO A 73 -0.23 6.64 9.96
C PRO A 73 0.85 7.70 9.67
N ALA A 74 1.96 7.33 9.02
CA ALA A 74 2.91 8.26 8.43
C ALA A 74 3.10 7.95 6.94
N PRO A 75 3.36 8.96 6.08
CA PRO A 75 3.72 8.73 4.69
C PRO A 75 4.96 7.83 4.62
N GLN A 76 4.86 6.74 3.87
CA GLN A 76 5.98 5.80 3.67
C GLN A 76 6.93 6.25 2.56
N THR A 77 6.61 7.37 1.89
CA THR A 77 7.41 7.97 0.84
C THR A 77 7.38 9.49 0.94
N ALA A 78 8.45 10.14 0.49
CA ALA A 78 8.55 11.60 0.46
C ALA A 78 9.44 12.06 -0.71
N PRO A 79 9.19 13.23 -1.31
CA PRO A 79 10.00 13.75 -2.40
C PRO A 79 11.35 14.31 -1.91
N ILE A 80 12.35 14.19 -2.77
CA ILE A 80 13.60 14.94 -2.71
C ILE A 80 13.82 15.68 -4.03
N GLY A 81 14.49 16.82 -3.98
CA GLY A 81 14.93 17.52 -5.18
C GLY A 81 16.37 17.14 -5.52
N ILE A 82 16.64 16.68 -6.74
CA ILE A 82 17.99 16.49 -7.28
C ILE A 82 18.15 17.47 -8.44
N MET A 83 18.96 18.50 -8.25
CA MET A 83 19.11 19.58 -9.22
C MET A 83 20.52 19.58 -9.81
N LEU A 84 20.59 19.45 -11.13
CA LEU A 84 21.80 19.56 -11.93
C LEU A 84 21.89 20.97 -12.49
N THR A 85 22.93 21.70 -12.13
CA THR A 85 23.30 22.99 -12.73
C THR A 85 24.53 22.81 -13.62
N GLU A 86 25.01 23.86 -14.30
CA GLU A 86 26.23 23.77 -15.11
C GLU A 86 27.45 23.20 -14.36
N LYS A 87 27.62 23.54 -13.07
CA LYS A 87 28.80 23.14 -12.28
C LYS A 87 28.49 22.19 -11.15
N ASP A 88 27.35 22.36 -10.49
CA ASP A 88 27.07 21.73 -9.21
C ASP A 88 25.85 20.80 -9.28
N LEU A 89 25.87 19.76 -8.45
CA LEU A 89 24.70 18.97 -8.10
C LEU A 89 24.19 19.40 -6.73
N LEU A 90 22.92 19.75 -6.63
CA LEU A 90 22.26 20.08 -5.38
C LEU A 90 21.23 19.00 -5.03
N VAL A 91 21.24 18.54 -3.78
CA VAL A 91 20.26 17.58 -3.26
C VAL A 91 19.47 18.24 -2.13
N PHE A 92 18.18 18.42 -2.35
CA PHE A 92 17.23 19.07 -1.45
C PHE A 92 16.50 18.01 -0.63
N THR A 93 16.60 18.13 0.69
CA THR A 93 16.03 17.20 1.68
C THR A 93 15.29 17.97 2.76
N ASN A 94 14.36 17.29 3.43
CA ASN A 94 13.63 17.79 4.59
C ASN A 94 13.98 16.95 5.84
N GLU A 95 13.20 17.09 6.91
CA GLU A 95 13.43 16.37 8.17
C GLU A 95 13.21 14.85 8.02
N GLU A 96 12.28 14.43 7.17
CA GLU A 96 11.93 13.03 6.92
C GLU A 96 12.92 12.36 5.95
N THR A 97 13.47 13.12 4.99
CA THR A 97 14.39 12.62 3.96
C THR A 97 15.87 12.90 4.26
N MET A 98 16.21 13.33 5.48
CA MET A 98 17.60 13.69 5.83
C MET A 98 18.59 12.54 5.70
N PHE A 99 18.14 11.28 5.80
CA PHE A 99 18.94 10.07 5.62
C PHE A 99 19.56 9.97 4.22
N VAL A 100 18.91 10.58 3.21
CA VAL A 100 19.43 10.64 1.83
C VAL A 100 20.79 11.34 1.79
N ASN A 101 21.03 12.33 2.65
CA ASN A 101 22.32 13.01 2.71
C ASN A 101 23.44 12.07 3.16
N GLN A 102 23.16 11.15 4.09
CA GLN A 102 24.12 10.15 4.53
C GLN A 102 24.38 9.13 3.42
N MET A 103 23.33 8.71 2.71
CA MET A 103 23.47 7.82 1.55
C MET A 103 24.31 8.47 0.45
N ALA A 104 24.08 9.75 0.17
CA ALA A 104 24.87 10.53 -0.79
C ALA A 104 26.34 10.66 -0.37
N GLU A 105 26.63 10.89 0.92
CA GLU A 105 28.02 10.87 1.46
C GLU A 105 28.68 9.51 1.19
N GLN A 106 28.01 8.40 1.50
CA GLN A 106 28.54 7.05 1.27
C GLN A 106 28.72 6.71 -0.22
N THR A 107 27.81 7.20 -1.06
CA THR A 107 27.93 7.03 -2.53
C THR A 107 29.15 7.78 -3.03
N LEU A 108 29.41 8.98 -2.52
CA LEU A 108 30.54 9.79 -2.93
C LEU A 108 31.88 9.16 -2.51
N GLU A 109 31.94 8.53 -1.34
CA GLU A 109 33.13 7.79 -0.89
C GLU A 109 33.41 6.52 -1.71
N ALA A 110 32.36 5.90 -2.27
CA ALA A 110 32.49 4.72 -3.11
C ALA A 110 32.91 5.05 -4.56
N VAL A 111 32.68 6.29 -5.02
CA VAL A 111 33.18 6.78 -6.30
C VAL A 111 34.66 7.10 -6.14
N GLU A 112 35.54 6.38 -6.83
CA GLU A 112 36.91 6.83 -7.00
C GLU A 112 36.86 8.23 -7.67
N LEU A 113 37.25 9.26 -6.92
CA LEU A 113 37.10 10.71 -7.19
C LEU A 113 37.67 11.18 -8.56
N GLU A 114 38.27 10.30 -9.35
CA GLU A 114 38.96 10.63 -10.59
C GLU A 114 38.12 10.45 -11.87
N TYR A 115 36.98 9.74 -11.84
CA TYR A 115 36.27 9.37 -13.09
C TYR A 115 34.78 9.72 -13.19
N GLY A 116 34.12 10.11 -12.09
CA GLY A 116 32.68 10.46 -12.09
C GLY A 116 32.41 11.95 -12.26
N ASN A 117 31.51 12.33 -13.15
CA ASN A 117 30.92 13.66 -13.22
C ASN A 117 29.66 13.76 -12.34
N LYS A 118 29.08 14.96 -12.24
CA LYS A 118 27.85 15.22 -11.45
C LYS A 118 26.65 14.35 -11.84
N LEU A 119 26.53 13.95 -13.11
CA LEU A 119 25.44 13.10 -13.60
C LEU A 119 25.67 11.67 -13.16
N ASP A 120 26.89 11.15 -13.23
CA ASP A 120 27.24 9.81 -12.72
C ASP A 120 26.86 9.69 -11.24
N PHE A 121 27.23 10.70 -10.45
CA PHE A 121 26.88 10.74 -9.03
C PHE A 121 25.36 10.81 -8.79
N ALA A 122 24.62 11.58 -9.60
CA ALA A 122 23.16 11.66 -9.50
C ALA A 122 22.49 10.32 -9.85
N LEU A 123 22.93 9.66 -10.92
CA LEU A 123 22.44 8.34 -11.31
C LEU A 123 22.73 7.31 -10.20
N MET A 124 23.93 7.33 -9.61
CA MET A 124 24.30 6.38 -8.54
C MET A 124 23.47 6.57 -7.28
N LEU A 125 23.15 7.83 -6.94
CA LEU A 125 22.24 8.13 -5.85
C LEU A 125 20.83 7.62 -6.16
N MET A 126 20.28 7.90 -7.35
CA MET A 126 18.96 7.44 -7.76
C MET A 126 18.86 5.91 -7.82
N TYR A 127 19.93 5.21 -8.26
CA TYR A 127 19.99 3.75 -8.24
C TYR A 127 19.84 3.22 -6.82
N ARG A 128 20.65 3.70 -5.88
CA ARG A 128 20.56 3.31 -4.47
C ARG A 128 19.17 3.58 -3.89
N LEU A 129 18.63 4.77 -4.13
CA LEU A 129 17.30 5.14 -3.65
C LEU A 129 16.18 4.28 -4.26
N SER A 130 16.33 3.80 -5.49
CA SER A 130 15.38 2.89 -6.13
C SER A 130 15.42 1.50 -5.48
N VAL A 131 16.61 0.99 -5.19
CA VAL A 131 16.82 -0.31 -4.54
C VAL A 131 16.27 -0.34 -3.10
N GLU A 132 16.28 0.80 -2.39
CA GLU A 132 15.73 0.89 -1.02
C GLU A 132 14.23 0.59 -0.94
N TYR A 133 13.48 0.65 -2.04
CA TYR A 133 12.07 0.24 -2.05
C TYR A 133 11.87 -1.27 -1.95
N LEU A 134 12.86 -2.09 -2.35
CA LEU A 134 12.68 -3.52 -2.55
C LEU A 134 12.52 -4.30 -1.24
N GLU A 135 13.33 -4.00 -0.21
CA GLU A 135 13.24 -4.69 1.09
C GLU A 135 11.90 -4.40 1.81
N PRO A 136 11.44 -3.14 1.93
CA PRO A 136 10.11 -2.83 2.46
C PRO A 136 8.99 -3.55 1.71
N LEU A 137 9.03 -3.58 0.38
CA LEU A 137 8.05 -4.29 -0.42
C LEU A 137 8.04 -5.79 -0.11
N HIS A 138 9.21 -6.42 0.03
CA HIS A 138 9.31 -7.81 0.45
C HIS A 138 8.74 -8.03 1.87
N MET A 139 8.92 -7.10 2.79
CA MET A 139 8.30 -7.16 4.13
C MET A 139 6.78 -7.03 4.09
N ILE A 140 6.24 -6.15 3.25
CA ILE A 140 4.80 -6.03 3.02
C ILE A 140 4.25 -7.34 2.41
N ASP A 141 4.98 -7.92 1.45
CA ASP A 141 4.63 -9.19 0.80
C ASP A 141 4.51 -10.34 1.81
N VAL A 142 5.47 -10.45 2.74
CA VAL A 142 5.46 -11.41 3.85
C VAL A 142 4.29 -11.15 4.81
N LYS A 143 4.02 -9.89 5.17
CA LYS A 143 2.85 -9.52 6.01
C LYS A 143 1.53 -9.94 5.33
N ARG A 144 1.39 -9.66 4.04
CA ARG A 144 0.22 -10.08 3.24
C ARG A 144 0.06 -11.61 3.20
N GLN A 145 1.12 -12.37 3.01
CA GLN A 145 1.06 -13.85 3.06
C GLN A 145 0.52 -14.37 4.41
N ARG A 146 0.96 -13.77 5.52
CA ARG A 146 0.45 -14.11 6.86
C ARG A 146 -1.03 -13.78 6.99
N LEU A 147 -1.46 -12.65 6.46
CA LEU A 147 -2.85 -12.21 6.46
C LEU A 147 -3.76 -13.17 5.68
N GLN A 148 -3.33 -13.60 4.49
CA GLN A 148 -4.02 -14.60 3.69
C GLN A 148 -4.23 -15.92 4.45
N ASN A 149 -3.22 -16.39 5.18
CA ASN A 149 -3.32 -17.60 5.99
C ASN A 149 -4.28 -17.44 7.19
N LYS A 150 -4.36 -16.25 7.80
CA LYS A 150 -5.29 -15.97 8.92
C LYS A 150 -6.76 -16.00 8.48
N ILE A 151 -7.07 -15.63 7.23
CA ILE A 151 -8.44 -15.68 6.70
C ILE A 151 -8.96 -17.12 6.62
N LEU A 152 -8.11 -18.05 6.22
CA LEU A 152 -8.44 -19.48 6.22
C LEU A 152 -8.82 -20.00 7.62
N GLN A 153 -8.36 -19.33 8.68
CA GLN A 153 -8.63 -19.68 10.07
C GLN A 153 -9.80 -18.90 10.71
N ARG A 154 -10.59 -18.15 9.91
CA ARG A 154 -11.82 -17.44 10.35
C ARG A 154 -11.65 -16.46 11.52
N THR A 155 -10.58 -15.66 11.52
CA THR A 155 -10.34 -14.70 12.62
C THR A 155 -11.03 -13.35 12.32
N GLY A 156 -12.26 -13.20 12.81
CA GLY A 156 -13.14 -12.02 12.70
C GLY A 156 -12.50 -10.70 13.17
N ARG A 157 -12.51 -9.64 12.35
CA ARG A 157 -12.06 -8.24 12.58
C ARG A 157 -10.58 -7.88 12.52
N ARG A 158 -9.64 -8.66 13.07
CA ARG A 158 -8.21 -8.27 13.02
C ARG A 158 -7.65 -8.22 11.59
N VAL A 159 -8.16 -9.08 10.72
CA VAL A 159 -7.78 -9.15 9.30
C VAL A 159 -8.07 -7.84 8.56
N ILE A 160 -9.23 -7.21 8.76
CA ILE A 160 -9.60 -5.99 8.03
C ILE A 160 -8.64 -4.85 8.37
N ASN A 161 -8.36 -4.65 9.67
CA ASN A 161 -7.47 -3.57 10.10
C ASN A 161 -6.04 -3.80 9.58
N GLU A 162 -5.54 -5.04 9.63
CA GLU A 162 -4.23 -5.40 9.06
C GLU A 162 -4.21 -5.22 7.52
N SER A 163 -5.33 -5.45 6.82
CA SER A 163 -5.45 -5.21 5.37
C SER A 163 -5.38 -3.71 5.06
N MET A 164 -6.15 -2.88 5.79
CA MET A 164 -6.18 -1.43 5.60
C MET A 164 -4.81 -0.77 5.82
N GLU A 165 -4.05 -1.27 6.80
CA GLU A 165 -2.67 -0.82 7.04
C GLU A 165 -1.77 -1.09 5.83
N ILE A 166 -1.84 -2.32 5.29
CA ILE A 166 -1.07 -2.71 4.10
C ILE A 166 -1.50 -1.86 2.88
N ASP A 167 -2.80 -1.70 2.65
CA ASP A 167 -3.34 -0.95 1.52
C ASP A 167 -2.88 0.51 1.56
N THR A 168 -2.96 1.15 2.73
CA THR A 168 -2.55 2.56 2.89
C THR A 168 -1.06 2.73 2.54
N ASN A 169 -0.20 1.84 3.03
CA ASN A 169 1.23 1.88 2.74
C ASN A 169 1.54 1.65 1.26
N LEU A 170 0.85 0.69 0.64
CA LEU A 170 1.01 0.39 -0.79
C LEU A 170 0.57 1.55 -1.68
N VAL A 171 -0.46 2.31 -1.31
CA VAL A 171 -0.89 3.49 -2.09
C VAL A 171 0.22 4.54 -2.21
N TYR A 172 0.91 4.85 -1.11
CA TYR A 172 2.06 5.78 -1.13
C TYR A 172 3.18 5.24 -2.02
N ILE A 173 3.62 3.99 -1.78
CA ILE A 173 4.71 3.36 -2.53
C ILE A 173 4.37 3.25 -4.04
N LEU A 174 3.15 2.83 -4.39
CA LEU A 174 2.68 2.73 -5.78
C LEU A 174 2.67 4.09 -6.48
N THR A 175 2.24 5.14 -5.77
CA THR A 175 2.17 6.49 -6.34
C THR A 175 3.58 7.01 -6.62
N SER A 176 4.49 6.84 -5.65
CA SER A 176 5.88 7.27 -5.76
C SER A 176 6.67 6.50 -6.81
N LEU A 177 6.57 5.16 -6.85
CA LEU A 177 7.24 4.35 -7.87
C LEU A 177 6.73 4.65 -9.28
N ARG A 178 5.42 4.84 -9.44
CA ARG A 178 4.85 5.25 -10.74
C ARG A 178 5.38 6.62 -11.17
N GLY A 179 5.47 7.56 -10.24
CA GLY A 179 6.05 8.89 -10.46
C GLY A 179 7.52 8.80 -10.87
N ASN A 180 8.33 8.05 -10.12
CA ASN A 180 9.75 7.84 -10.41
C ASN A 180 9.98 7.16 -11.77
N VAL A 181 9.22 6.11 -12.10
CA VAL A 181 9.31 5.47 -13.43
C VAL A 181 9.00 6.48 -14.55
N SER A 182 7.93 7.28 -14.38
CA SER A 182 7.58 8.32 -15.37
C SER A 182 8.68 9.37 -15.49
N LEU A 183 9.25 9.81 -14.37
CA LEU A 183 10.38 10.75 -14.32
C LEU A 183 11.59 10.18 -15.06
N LEU A 184 11.98 8.94 -14.76
CA LEU A 184 13.20 8.33 -15.32
C LEU A 184 13.06 8.12 -16.83
N MET A 185 11.89 7.68 -17.31
CA MET A 185 11.60 7.56 -18.75
C MET A 185 11.61 8.93 -19.45
N GLU A 186 11.09 9.97 -18.79
CA GLU A 186 11.14 11.33 -19.34
C GLU A 186 12.56 11.90 -19.34
N PHE A 187 13.34 11.61 -18.30
CA PHE A 187 14.75 11.98 -18.19
C PHE A 187 15.58 11.32 -19.31
N ASP A 188 15.38 10.02 -19.54
CA ASP A 188 16.01 9.29 -20.65
C ASP A 188 15.63 9.91 -22.01
N ARG A 189 14.34 10.19 -22.22
CA ARG A 189 13.87 10.83 -23.46
C ARG A 189 14.54 12.18 -23.74
N ILE A 190 14.76 12.99 -22.71
CA ILE A 190 15.35 14.33 -22.84
C ILE A 190 16.88 14.25 -22.97
N TYR A 191 17.54 13.44 -22.14
CA TYR A 191 19.01 13.46 -21.97
C TYR A 191 19.75 12.25 -22.53
N GLY A 192 19.07 11.16 -22.87
CA GLY A 192 19.69 9.90 -23.29
C GLY A 192 20.64 10.06 -24.49
N HIS A 193 20.35 10.97 -25.42
CA HIS A 193 21.22 11.27 -26.56
C HIS A 193 22.51 12.02 -26.20
N SER A 194 22.54 12.66 -25.03
CA SER A 194 23.70 13.42 -24.52
C SER A 194 24.51 12.64 -23.49
N MET A 195 24.02 11.46 -23.07
CA MET A 195 24.70 10.57 -22.13
C MET A 195 25.79 9.76 -22.83
N THR A 196 26.79 9.34 -22.07
CA THR A 196 27.71 8.28 -22.52
C THR A 196 26.99 6.94 -22.51
N ASP A 197 27.49 5.95 -23.27
CA ASP A 197 26.92 4.59 -23.26
C ASP A 197 26.82 4.03 -21.83
N GLN A 198 27.85 4.23 -21.01
CA GLN A 198 27.85 3.80 -19.61
C GLN A 198 26.78 4.50 -18.76
N GLN A 199 26.51 5.78 -19.00
CA GLN A 199 25.46 6.51 -18.28
C GLN A 199 24.07 6.06 -18.70
N ALA A 200 23.87 5.79 -20.00
CA ALA A 200 22.61 5.29 -20.53
C ALA A 200 22.30 3.88 -20.00
N ASP A 201 23.29 2.98 -20.01
CA ASP A 201 23.16 1.63 -19.42
C ASP A 201 22.80 1.72 -17.93
N TYR A 202 23.45 2.63 -17.20
CA TYR A 202 23.19 2.81 -15.79
C TYR A 202 21.82 3.43 -15.50
N LEU A 203 21.30 4.30 -16.38
CA LEU A 203 19.93 4.79 -16.30
C LEU A 203 18.91 3.68 -16.58
N ASP A 204 19.18 2.80 -17.54
CA ASP A 204 18.34 1.63 -17.83
C ASP A 204 18.23 0.72 -16.61
N ASP A 205 19.35 0.45 -15.92
CA ASP A 205 19.36 -0.31 -14.66
C ASP A 205 18.44 0.33 -13.60
N ILE A 206 18.49 1.66 -13.44
CA ILE A 206 17.61 2.38 -12.49
C ILE A 206 16.13 2.23 -12.90
N ILE A 207 15.84 2.36 -14.18
CA ILE A 207 14.48 2.19 -14.72
C ILE A 207 13.98 0.77 -14.45
N VAL A 208 14.80 -0.25 -14.67
CA VAL A 208 14.47 -1.67 -14.42
C VAL A 208 14.17 -1.89 -12.94
N GLU A 209 15.02 -1.42 -12.03
CA GLU A 209 14.79 -1.57 -10.58
C GLU A 209 13.50 -0.85 -10.12
N ALA A 210 13.26 0.37 -10.61
CA ALA A 210 12.04 1.11 -10.32
C ALA A 210 10.77 0.42 -10.87
N GLN A 211 10.85 -0.14 -12.08
CA GLN A 211 9.76 -0.94 -12.66
C GLN A 211 9.51 -2.22 -11.87
N GLN A 212 10.57 -2.93 -11.45
CA GLN A 212 10.45 -4.11 -10.63
C GLN A 212 9.77 -3.79 -9.29
N GLY A 213 10.18 -2.69 -8.63
CA GLY A 213 9.49 -2.19 -7.44
C GLY A 213 8.01 -1.93 -7.70
N LEU A 214 7.68 -1.26 -8.80
CA LEU A 214 6.29 -0.94 -9.18
C LEU A 214 5.46 -2.21 -9.38
N GLU A 215 5.99 -3.19 -10.10
CA GLU A 215 5.34 -4.48 -10.34
C GLU A 215 5.10 -5.24 -9.05
N MET A 216 6.09 -5.29 -8.14
CA MET A 216 5.94 -5.90 -6.83
C MET A 216 4.83 -5.24 -6.02
N ALA A 217 4.83 -3.91 -5.95
CA ALA A 217 3.79 -3.15 -5.24
C ALA A 217 2.40 -3.41 -5.84
N GLN A 218 2.27 -3.47 -7.17
CA GLN A 218 1.02 -3.75 -7.86
C GLN A 218 0.52 -5.16 -7.56
N MET A 219 1.39 -6.17 -7.68
CA MET A 219 1.05 -7.55 -7.37
C MET A 219 0.61 -7.70 -5.91
N THR A 220 1.33 -7.09 -4.96
CA THR A 220 0.94 -7.15 -3.56
C THR A 220 -0.43 -6.49 -3.33
N SER A 221 -0.67 -5.31 -3.91
CA SER A 221 -1.96 -4.60 -3.80
C SER A 221 -3.13 -5.41 -4.37
N GLU A 222 -2.98 -5.98 -5.56
CA GLU A 222 -4.01 -6.82 -6.18
C GLU A 222 -4.34 -8.06 -5.34
N VAL A 223 -3.33 -8.66 -4.70
CA VAL A 223 -3.58 -9.82 -3.83
C VAL A 223 -4.28 -9.38 -2.53
N VAL A 224 -3.91 -8.25 -1.93
CA VAL A 224 -4.60 -7.74 -0.73
C VAL A 224 -6.07 -7.47 -1.02
N GLU A 225 -6.38 -6.84 -2.15
CA GLU A 225 -7.77 -6.60 -2.60
C GLU A 225 -8.55 -7.92 -2.73
N ARG A 226 -8.00 -8.92 -3.43
CA ARG A 226 -8.61 -10.25 -3.57
C ARG A 226 -8.81 -10.94 -2.22
N VAL A 227 -7.88 -10.75 -1.30
CA VAL A 227 -7.92 -11.31 0.05
C VAL A 227 -9.04 -10.64 0.87
N SER A 228 -9.21 -9.33 0.76
CA SER A 228 -10.30 -8.57 1.36
C SER A 228 -11.67 -9.01 0.81
N ASP A 229 -11.79 -9.16 -0.52
CA ASP A 229 -13.00 -9.66 -1.18
C ASP A 229 -13.37 -11.08 -0.76
N ALA A 230 -12.38 -11.98 -0.68
CA ALA A 230 -12.58 -13.34 -0.21
C ALA A 230 -13.05 -13.36 1.25
N TYR A 231 -12.53 -12.47 2.08
CA TYR A 231 -12.96 -12.32 3.46
C TYR A 231 -14.42 -11.85 3.57
N GLY A 232 -14.85 -10.89 2.74
CA GLY A 232 -16.25 -10.49 2.64
C GLY A 232 -17.18 -11.68 2.35
N LYS A 233 -16.79 -12.55 1.40
CA LYS A 233 -17.54 -13.78 1.08
C LYS A 233 -17.60 -14.78 2.24
N VAL A 234 -16.54 -14.88 3.04
CA VAL A 234 -16.53 -15.73 4.24
C VAL A 234 -17.50 -15.18 5.29
N LEU A 235 -17.52 -13.86 5.51
CA LEU A 235 -18.46 -13.22 6.43
C LEU A 235 -19.92 -13.44 5.98
N ASP A 236 -20.21 -13.27 4.70
CA ASP A 236 -21.56 -13.53 4.15
C ASP A 236 -21.98 -14.99 4.33
N SER A 237 -21.04 -15.93 4.16
CA SER A 237 -21.26 -17.35 4.40
C SER A 237 -21.59 -17.65 5.87
N ASP A 238 -20.83 -17.06 6.80
CA ASP A 238 -21.07 -17.22 8.25
C ASP A 238 -22.40 -16.58 8.68
N LEU A 239 -22.77 -15.43 8.11
CA LEU A 239 -24.09 -14.81 8.31
C LEU A 239 -25.21 -15.70 7.78
N ASN A 240 -25.07 -16.23 6.56
CA ASN A 240 -26.05 -17.12 5.95
C ASN A 240 -26.20 -18.41 6.78
N GLN A 241 -25.10 -18.96 7.28
CA GLN A 241 -25.13 -20.14 8.16
C GLN A 241 -25.84 -19.83 9.48
N THR A 242 -25.57 -18.68 10.09
CA THR A 242 -26.23 -18.25 11.35
C THR A 242 -27.73 -18.05 11.13
N MET A 243 -28.13 -17.41 10.04
CA MET A 243 -29.53 -17.20 9.67
C MET A 243 -30.26 -18.52 9.39
N LYS A 244 -29.61 -19.48 8.70
CA LYS A 244 -30.13 -20.83 8.51
C LYS A 244 -30.40 -21.50 9.86
N VAL A 245 -29.43 -21.49 10.77
CA VAL A 245 -29.57 -22.07 12.12
C VAL A 245 -30.75 -21.46 12.87
N LEU A 246 -30.83 -20.12 12.93
CA LEU A 246 -31.94 -19.42 13.59
C LEU A 246 -33.30 -19.75 12.96
N THR A 247 -33.35 -19.88 11.63
CA THR A 247 -34.57 -20.23 10.89
C THR A 247 -35.03 -21.64 11.22
N VAL A 248 -34.12 -22.62 11.28
CA VAL A 248 -34.45 -24.01 11.66
C VAL A 248 -35.01 -24.05 13.08
N PHE A 249 -34.35 -23.38 14.05
CA PHE A 249 -34.86 -23.30 15.41
C PHE A 249 -36.25 -22.66 15.46
N SER A 250 -36.45 -21.57 14.72
CA SER A 250 -37.74 -20.87 14.68
C SER A 250 -38.87 -21.76 14.12
N ILE A 251 -38.61 -22.50 13.04
CA ILE A 251 -39.59 -23.43 12.45
C ILE A 251 -39.91 -24.57 13.43
N VAL A 252 -38.89 -25.20 14.02
CA VAL A 252 -39.10 -26.32 14.94
C VAL A 252 -39.86 -25.88 16.20
N LEU A 253 -39.53 -24.72 16.77
CA LEU A 253 -40.21 -24.16 17.95
C LEU A 253 -41.65 -23.68 17.65
N SER A 254 -41.99 -23.39 16.38
CA SER A 254 -43.35 -23.00 16.01
C SER A 254 -44.35 -24.18 16.09
N ILE A 255 -43.89 -25.41 15.88
CA ILE A 255 -44.74 -26.61 15.80
C ILE A 255 -45.50 -26.89 17.11
N PRO A 256 -44.85 -26.95 18.29
CA PRO A 256 -45.57 -27.13 19.55
C PRO A 256 -46.64 -26.06 19.80
N THR A 257 -46.36 -24.81 19.40
CA THR A 257 -47.26 -23.67 19.57
C THR A 257 -48.50 -23.79 18.68
N ILE A 258 -48.33 -24.24 17.44
CA ILE A 258 -49.46 -24.49 16.53
C ILE A 258 -50.32 -25.64 17.05
N VAL A 259 -49.69 -26.75 17.47
CA VAL A 259 -50.40 -27.93 18.00
C VAL A 259 -51.13 -27.58 19.30
N SER A 260 -50.48 -26.86 20.22
CA SER A 260 -51.12 -26.42 21.47
C SER A 260 -52.22 -25.40 21.23
N GLY A 261 -52.09 -24.53 20.21
CA GLY A 261 -53.14 -23.61 19.78
C GLY A 261 -54.42 -24.35 19.39
N PHE A 262 -54.34 -25.31 18.45
CA PHE A 262 -55.53 -26.08 18.02
C PHE A 262 -56.20 -26.87 19.14
N TYR A 263 -55.41 -27.48 20.04
CA TYR A 263 -55.95 -28.24 21.19
C TYR A 263 -56.33 -27.35 22.39
N GLY A 264 -55.92 -26.08 22.40
CA GLY A 264 -56.28 -25.09 23.41
C GLY A 264 -57.48 -24.23 23.02
N GLU A 265 -57.86 -24.23 21.74
CA GLU A 265 -59.10 -23.60 21.28
C GLU A 265 -60.31 -24.47 21.64
N ASN A 266 -61.43 -23.83 22.01
CA ASN A 266 -62.69 -24.50 22.36
C ASN A 266 -63.44 -25.01 21.11
N VAL A 267 -62.75 -25.74 20.23
CA VAL A 267 -63.34 -26.31 19.02
C VAL A 267 -63.93 -27.67 19.37
N HIS A 268 -65.27 -27.77 19.32
CA HIS A 268 -65.97 -29.04 19.55
C HIS A 268 -65.69 -30.01 18.38
N HIS A 269 -65.40 -31.28 18.71
CA HIS A 269 -65.08 -32.39 17.79
C HIS A 269 -63.63 -32.48 17.28
N LEU A 270 -62.63 -32.03 18.05
CA LEU A 270 -61.24 -32.37 17.73
C LEU A 270 -60.96 -33.87 17.92
N PRO A 271 -60.22 -34.50 17.01
CA PRO A 271 -59.82 -35.89 17.17
C PRO A 271 -58.95 -36.06 18.43
N PHE A 272 -59.27 -37.08 19.21
CA PHE A 272 -58.59 -37.45 20.47
C PHE A 272 -58.75 -36.47 21.65
N ALA A 273 -59.58 -35.42 21.54
CA ALA A 273 -59.79 -34.43 22.60
C ALA A 273 -60.51 -35.01 23.84
N ASP A 274 -61.49 -35.89 23.66
CA ASP A 274 -62.28 -36.48 24.76
C ASP A 274 -61.61 -37.70 25.44
N SER A 275 -60.35 -38.00 25.08
CA SER A 275 -59.61 -39.15 25.60
C SER A 275 -58.99 -38.85 26.98
N PRO A 276 -58.96 -39.80 27.93
CA PRO A 276 -58.24 -39.65 29.19
C PRO A 276 -56.71 -39.48 29.00
N TYR A 277 -56.19 -39.82 27.82
CA TYR A 277 -54.78 -39.64 27.45
C TYR A 277 -54.56 -38.48 26.46
N ALA A 278 -55.51 -37.56 26.32
CA ALA A 278 -55.46 -36.48 25.33
C ALA A 278 -54.16 -35.67 25.42
N TRP A 279 -53.70 -35.29 26.62
CA TRP A 279 -52.49 -34.49 26.78
C TRP A 279 -51.22 -35.22 26.33
N GLN A 280 -51.10 -36.53 26.58
CA GLN A 280 -49.96 -37.33 26.10
C GLN A 280 -50.00 -37.49 24.58
N ILE A 281 -51.19 -37.68 24.00
CA ILE A 281 -51.38 -37.81 22.56
C ILE A 281 -50.99 -36.50 21.86
N THR A 282 -51.44 -35.35 22.36
CA THR A 282 -51.08 -34.02 21.82
C THR A 282 -49.58 -33.77 21.86
N VAL A 283 -48.92 -34.08 22.98
CA VAL A 283 -47.45 -33.98 23.09
C VAL A 283 -46.75 -34.93 22.12
N GLY A 284 -47.23 -36.17 22.00
CA GLY A 284 -46.70 -37.15 21.06
C GLY A 284 -46.78 -36.69 19.60
N ILE A 285 -47.91 -36.11 19.19
CA ILE A 285 -48.10 -35.52 17.85
C ILE A 285 -47.14 -34.35 17.65
N ALA A 286 -47.02 -33.43 18.61
CA ALA A 286 -46.10 -32.29 18.51
C ALA A 286 -44.64 -32.74 18.35
N VAL A 287 -44.19 -33.72 19.15
CA VAL A 287 -42.83 -34.28 19.05
C VAL A 287 -42.61 -34.98 17.72
N LEU A 288 -43.58 -35.78 17.26
CA LEU A 288 -43.49 -36.45 15.96
C LEU A 288 -43.37 -35.44 14.82
N LEU A 289 -44.19 -34.38 14.81
CA LEU A 289 -44.12 -33.32 13.81
C LEU A 289 -42.79 -32.56 13.86
N MET A 290 -42.27 -32.27 15.05
CA MET A 290 -40.95 -31.65 15.20
C MET A 290 -39.84 -32.53 14.61
N ILE A 291 -39.83 -33.83 14.88
CA ILE A 291 -38.85 -34.77 14.34
C ILE A 291 -38.97 -34.85 12.81
N VAL A 292 -40.19 -34.97 12.28
CA VAL A 292 -40.44 -35.03 10.83
C VAL A 292 -39.93 -33.76 10.15
N THR A 293 -40.26 -32.57 10.68
CA THR A 293 -39.79 -31.30 10.12
C THR A 293 -38.27 -31.17 10.21
N LEU A 294 -37.66 -31.57 11.34
CA LEU A 294 -36.21 -31.58 11.50
C LEU A 294 -35.53 -32.47 10.44
N VAL A 295 -36.05 -33.69 10.23
CA VAL A 295 -35.53 -34.62 9.21
C VAL A 295 -35.69 -34.06 7.80
N ILE A 296 -36.83 -33.44 7.47
CA ILE A 296 -37.05 -32.82 6.16
C ILE A 296 -36.06 -31.67 5.92
N VAL A 297 -35.86 -30.82 6.92
CA VAL A 297 -34.96 -29.66 6.84
C VAL A 297 -33.50 -30.11 6.73
N LEU A 298 -33.10 -31.16 7.45
CA LEU A 298 -31.75 -31.75 7.36
C LEU A 298 -31.50 -32.46 6.02
N ASN A 299 -32.52 -33.12 5.45
CA ASN A 299 -32.37 -33.93 4.23
C ASN A 299 -32.47 -33.10 2.94
N ARG A 300 -33.22 -32.00 2.93
CA ARG A 300 -33.06 -31.02 1.85
C ARG A 300 -31.67 -30.38 2.00
N ARG A 301 -30.89 -30.36 0.92
CA ARG A 301 -29.51 -29.83 0.80
C ARG A 301 -29.36 -28.31 1.13
N TRP A 302 -29.90 -27.85 2.24
CA TRP A 302 -29.74 -26.48 2.76
C TRP A 302 -28.42 -26.32 3.53
N TYR A 303 -27.75 -27.45 3.82
CA TYR A 303 -26.52 -27.56 4.61
C TYR A 303 -25.21 -27.55 3.81
N HIS A 304 -25.27 -27.47 2.48
CA HIS A 304 -24.10 -27.20 1.62
C HIS A 304 -24.17 -25.77 1.06
#